data_AF-A0AAW5FQV7-F1
#
_entry.id   AF-A0AAW5FQV7-F1
#
_cell.length_a   1.000
_cell.length_b   1.000
_cell.length_c   1.000
_cell.angle_alpha   90.00
_cell.angle_beta   90.00
_cell.angle_gamma   90.00
#
_symmetry.space_group_name_H-M   'P 1'
#
loop_
_entity.id
_entity.type
_entity.pdbx_description
1 polymer ?
#
loop_
_entity_poly.entity_id
_entity_poly.type
_entity_poly.pdbx_seq_one_letter_code
_entity_poly.pdbx_strand_id
1 'polypeptide(L)'
;MIRRSLSAGLLGALMALAGPGHLPFGGLPVMVGKANADEGGKQGGTAGRAPSVPIARDPSAAVAEEYESARRKGTREAFELFIARHGDDPLAEQARAELKQLAR
;
A
#
# COMPACT_ATOMS: atom_id res chain seq x y z
N MET A 1 12.24 32.55 22.02
CA MET A 1 12.64 33.23 20.77
C MET A 1 13.11 32.20 19.75
N ILE A 2 12.31 32.02 18.69
CA ILE A 2 12.68 31.74 17.28
C ILE A 2 13.54 30.50 16.98
N ARG A 3 12.93 29.48 16.34
CA ARG A 3 13.35 29.02 14.99
C ARG A 3 12.12 28.69 14.14
N ARG A 4 11.93 29.52 13.11
CA ARG A 4 11.03 29.31 11.98
C ARG A 4 11.72 28.38 10.98
N SER A 5 10.98 27.47 10.35
CA SER A 5 11.12 27.28 8.91
C SER A 5 9.81 26.77 8.33
N LEU A 6 9.35 27.48 7.31
CA LEU A 6 8.11 27.30 6.58
C LEU A 6 8.41 26.46 5.32
N SER A 7 7.46 25.60 4.97
CA SER A 7 6.92 25.35 3.62
C SER A 7 7.86 24.93 2.49
N ALA A 8 7.57 23.78 1.88
CA ALA A 8 7.47 23.67 0.43
C ALA A 8 6.72 22.38 0.07
N GLY A 9 5.39 22.46 -0.04
CA GLY A 9 4.61 21.51 -0.80
C GLY A 9 4.90 21.71 -2.29
N LEU A 10 5.34 20.66 -2.99
CA LEU A 10 5.46 20.68 -4.44
C LEU A 10 4.18 20.08 -5.05
N LEU A 11 3.48 20.96 -5.77
CA LEU A 11 2.37 20.64 -6.68
C LEU A 11 2.74 19.53 -7.67
N GLY A 12 1.77 18.67 -7.98
CA GLY A 12 1.90 17.61 -8.96
C GLY A 12 1.80 18.03 -10.43
N ALA A 13 1.80 17.04 -11.32
CA ALA A 13 1.20 17.12 -12.64
C ALA A 13 0.99 15.72 -13.24
N LEU A 14 -0.27 15.49 -13.60
CA LEU A 14 -0.85 14.52 -14.51
C LEU A 14 0.01 14.23 -15.76
N MET A 15 0.19 12.96 -16.12
CA MET A 15 0.41 12.56 -17.52
C MET A 15 -0.50 11.38 -17.86
N ALA A 16 -1.64 11.72 -18.45
CA ALA A 16 -2.41 10.85 -19.33
C ALA A 16 -2.09 11.28 -20.76
N LEU A 17 -1.58 10.37 -21.61
CA LEU A 17 -1.85 10.31 -23.05
C LEU A 17 -1.04 9.17 -23.70
N ALA A 18 -1.72 8.08 -24.07
CA ALA A 18 -1.34 7.26 -25.23
C ALA A 18 -2.61 6.56 -25.73
N GLY A 19 -3.26 7.20 -26.70
CA GLY A 19 -4.30 6.58 -27.52
C GLY A 19 -3.70 5.75 -28.66
N PRO A 20 -4.48 5.47 -29.72
CA PRO A 20 -5.11 4.18 -29.94
C PRO A 20 -4.47 3.44 -31.12
N GLY A 21 -4.48 2.10 -31.08
CA GLY A 21 -4.10 1.34 -32.25
C GLY A 21 -3.98 -0.14 -31.98
N HIS A 22 -5.09 -0.87 -32.12
CA HIS A 22 -5.17 -2.00 -33.05
C HIS A 22 -6.60 -2.58 -32.99
N LEU A 23 -7.47 -2.11 -33.88
CA LEU A 23 -8.58 -2.94 -34.34
C LEU A 23 -8.06 -3.77 -35.51
N PRO A 24 -8.30 -5.08 -35.50
CA PRO A 24 -8.82 -5.76 -36.65
C PRO A 24 -10.24 -6.18 -36.31
N PHE A 25 -11.18 -5.33 -36.74
CA PHE A 25 -12.50 -5.81 -37.15
C PHE A 25 -12.27 -6.91 -38.19
N GLY A 26 -12.66 -8.14 -37.90
CA GLY A 26 -12.56 -9.21 -38.88
C GLY A 26 -12.73 -10.59 -38.30
N GLY A 27 -13.98 -11.06 -38.24
CA GLY A 27 -14.29 -12.47 -38.01
C GLY A 27 -15.42 -12.66 -37.02
N LEU A 28 -16.66 -12.63 -37.52
CA LEU A 28 -17.75 -13.34 -36.88
C LEU A 28 -17.51 -14.84 -37.13
N PRO A 29 -17.16 -15.67 -36.13
CA PRO A 29 -17.45 -17.08 -36.24
C PRO A 29 -18.97 -17.22 -36.13
N VAL A 30 -19.54 -17.56 -37.27
CA VAL A 30 -20.79 -18.28 -37.51
C VAL A 30 -21.50 -18.75 -36.23
N MET A 31 -22.73 -18.27 -36.09
CA MET A 31 -23.71 -18.77 -35.14
C MET A 31 -24.03 -20.22 -35.50
N VAL A 32 -23.39 -21.18 -34.83
CA VAL A 32 -23.72 -22.61 -34.86
C VAL A 32 -24.28 -23.00 -33.49
N GLY A 33 -25.45 -23.64 -33.54
CA GLY A 33 -26.39 -23.73 -32.44
C GLY A 33 -25.92 -24.51 -31.22
N LYS A 34 -26.47 -24.14 -30.06
CA LYS A 34 -27.64 -24.83 -29.51
C LYS A 34 -28.11 -24.07 -28.26
N ALA A 35 -29.41 -23.80 -28.18
CA ALA A 35 -30.01 -23.46 -26.89
C ALA A 35 -30.00 -24.72 -26.01
N ASN A 36 -29.33 -24.64 -24.86
CA ASN A 36 -29.65 -25.47 -23.71
C ASN A 36 -29.84 -24.50 -22.54
N ALA A 37 -31.08 -24.33 -22.12
CA ALA A 37 -31.40 -23.69 -20.86
C ALA A 37 -31.05 -24.68 -19.74
N ASP A 38 -30.10 -24.31 -18.90
CA ASP A 38 -29.92 -24.90 -17.57
C ASP A 38 -29.74 -23.73 -16.59
N GLU A 39 -30.81 -23.39 -15.87
CA GLU A 39 -30.73 -22.56 -14.67
C GLU A 39 -30.12 -23.40 -13.53
N GLY A 40 -28.81 -23.63 -13.63
CA GLY A 40 -27.99 -24.15 -12.54
C GLY A 40 -27.35 -23.01 -11.76
N GLY A 41 -28.15 -22.24 -11.02
CA GLY A 41 -27.69 -21.14 -10.18
C GLY A 41 -26.79 -21.61 -9.03
N LYS A 42 -25.48 -21.73 -9.29
CA LYS A 42 -24.44 -21.56 -8.26
C LYS A 42 -23.09 -21.23 -8.89
N GLN A 43 -23.07 -20.09 -9.58
CA GLN A 43 -21.84 -19.32 -9.77
C GLN A 43 -21.42 -18.80 -8.39
N GLY A 44 -20.65 -19.61 -7.66
CA GLY A 44 -19.92 -19.15 -6.47
C GLY A 44 -18.90 -18.11 -6.93
N GLY A 45 -19.32 -16.85 -6.90
CA GLY A 45 -18.70 -15.73 -7.61
C GLY A 45 -17.19 -15.64 -7.51
N THR A 46 -16.53 -15.83 -8.65
CA THR A 46 -15.28 -15.12 -8.97
C THR A 46 -15.59 -13.97 -9.93
N ALA A 47 -16.70 -13.26 -9.67
CA ALA A 47 -17.00 -11.97 -10.28
C ALA A 47 -16.36 -10.91 -9.39
N GLY A 48 -15.29 -10.27 -9.87
CA GLY A 48 -14.70 -9.04 -9.34
C GLY A 48 -14.74 -8.90 -7.82
N ARG A 49 -13.86 -9.61 -7.10
CA ARG A 49 -13.58 -9.20 -5.72
C ARG A 49 -12.96 -7.81 -5.82
N ALA A 50 -13.77 -6.78 -5.55
CA ALA A 50 -13.26 -5.45 -5.24
C ALA A 50 -12.10 -5.66 -4.26
N PRO A 51 -10.97 -4.94 -4.40
CA PRO A 51 -9.85 -5.10 -3.49
C PRO A 51 -10.39 -4.91 -2.08
N SER A 52 -10.57 -6.01 -1.36
CA SER A 52 -11.11 -5.97 -0.01
C SER A 52 -10.00 -5.37 0.82
N VAL A 53 -10.19 -4.13 1.26
CA VAL A 53 -9.26 -3.45 2.17
C VAL A 53 -8.94 -4.44 3.30
N PRO A 54 -7.65 -4.69 3.59
CA PRO A 54 -7.29 -5.59 4.66
C PRO A 54 -7.96 -5.14 5.95
N ILE A 55 -8.40 -6.09 6.78
CA ILE A 55 -8.98 -5.79 8.09
C ILE A 55 -8.03 -4.82 8.82
N ALA A 56 -8.57 -3.74 9.38
CA ALA A 56 -7.76 -2.82 10.17
C ALA A 56 -7.21 -3.59 11.37
N ARG A 57 -5.87 -3.71 11.43
CA ARG A 57 -5.20 -4.30 12.60
C ARG A 57 -5.30 -3.35 13.79
N ASP A 58 -5.14 -3.89 14.99
CA ASP A 58 -4.98 -3.06 16.19
C ASP A 58 -3.82 -2.06 15.97
N PRO A 59 -4.03 -0.76 16.23
CA PRO A 59 -3.02 0.25 15.93
C PRO A 59 -1.74 0.02 16.73
N SER A 60 -1.83 -0.44 17.98
CA SER A 60 -0.67 -0.70 18.83
C SER A 60 0.14 -1.89 18.30
N ALA A 61 -0.55 -2.93 17.81
CA ALA A 61 0.10 -4.07 17.17
C ALA A 61 0.83 -3.67 15.87
N ALA A 62 0.28 -2.75 15.09
CA ALA A 62 0.93 -2.23 13.90
C ALA A 62 2.22 -1.44 14.22
N VAL A 63 2.20 -0.61 15.27
CA VAL A 63 3.40 0.12 15.72
C VAL A 63 4.47 -0.85 16.22
N ALA A 64 4.11 -1.86 17.00
CA ALA A 64 5.04 -2.88 17.47
C ALA A 64 5.70 -3.65 16.30
N GLU A 65 4.95 -3.99 15.27
CA GLU A 65 5.48 -4.65 14.07
C GLU A 65 6.45 -3.75 13.29
N GLU A 66 6.15 -2.45 13.18
CA GLU A 66 7.06 -1.48 12.57
C GLU A 66 8.36 -1.31 13.38
N TYR A 67 8.26 -1.29 14.72
CA TYR A 67 9.43 -1.23 15.59
C TYR A 67 10.32 -2.47 15.42
N GLU A 68 9.73 -3.67 15.46
CA GLU A 68 10.45 -4.92 15.23
C GLU A 68 11.08 -4.97 13.83
N SER A 69 10.42 -4.41 12.82
CA SER A 69 10.99 -4.26 11.49
C SER A 69 12.21 -3.33 11.49
N ALA A 70 12.19 -2.23 12.26
CA ALA A 70 13.34 -1.37 12.43
C ALA A 70 14.49 -2.08 13.17
N ARG A 71 14.20 -2.82 14.24
CA ARG A 71 15.19 -3.63 14.97
C ARG A 71 15.84 -4.69 14.10
N ARG A 72 15.06 -5.41 13.30
CA ARG A 72 15.57 -6.42 12.35
C ARG A 72 16.52 -5.81 11.32
N LYS A 73 16.25 -4.57 10.89
CA LYS A 73 17.17 -3.84 10.00
C LYS A 73 18.41 -3.38 10.73
N GLY A 74 18.29 -2.96 11.99
CA GLY A 74 19.44 -2.59 12.84
C GLY A 74 20.25 -1.41 12.30
N THR A 75 19.65 -0.54 11.49
CA THR A 75 20.31 0.63 10.89
C THR A 75 19.79 1.91 11.51
N ARG A 76 20.64 2.95 11.49
CA ARG A 76 20.31 4.27 12.01
C ARG A 76 19.06 4.83 11.34
N GLU A 77 19.01 4.73 10.02
CA GLU A 77 17.93 5.24 9.18
C GLU A 77 16.59 4.53 9.47
N ALA A 78 16.62 3.23 9.81
CA ALA A 78 15.40 2.49 10.15
C ALA A 78 14.81 2.95 11.49
N PHE A 79 15.64 3.19 12.50
CA PHE A 79 15.20 3.72 13.79
C PHE A 79 14.75 5.18 13.69
N GLU A 80 15.47 6.02 12.94
CA GLU A 80 15.06 7.41 12.68
C GLU A 80 13.69 7.48 11.99
N LEU A 81 13.45 6.63 11.00
CA LEU A 81 12.16 6.58 10.30
C LEU A 81 11.02 6.13 11.22
N PHE A 82 11.27 5.17 12.11
CA PHE A 82 10.31 4.75 13.11
C PHE A 82 9.96 5.91 14.06
N ILE A 83 10.96 6.60 14.60
CA ILE A 83 10.79 7.76 15.49
C ILE A 83 10.05 8.90 14.79
N ALA A 84 10.33 9.15 13.50
CA ALA A 84 9.66 10.20 12.74
C ALA A 84 8.15 9.94 12.55
N ARG A 85 7.73 8.67 12.59
CA ARG A 85 6.31 8.28 12.44
C ARG A 85 5.59 8.14 13.77
N HIS A 86 6.26 7.55 14.76
CA HIS A 86 5.66 7.12 16.02
C HIS A 86 6.32 7.80 17.23
N GLY A 87 6.77 9.05 17.09
CA GLY A 87 7.62 9.72 18.07
C GLY A 87 7.04 9.90 19.48
N ASP A 88 5.70 9.85 19.61
CA ASP A 88 4.97 9.93 20.88
C ASP A 88 4.67 8.55 21.49
N ASP A 89 4.96 7.46 20.78
CA ASP A 89 4.74 6.09 21.25
C ASP A 89 5.82 5.68 22.27
N PRO A 90 5.50 4.91 23.32
CA PRO A 90 6.49 4.41 24.29
C PRO A 90 7.65 3.63 23.64
N LEU A 91 7.44 2.97 22.50
CA LEU A 91 8.51 2.27 21.76
C LEU A 91 9.51 3.24 21.11
N ALA A 92 9.15 4.51 20.91
CA ALA A 92 10.07 5.50 20.36
C ALA A 92 11.24 5.79 21.30
N GLU A 93 11.04 5.72 22.62
CA GLU A 93 12.13 5.86 23.59
C GLU A 93 13.13 4.69 23.48
N GLN A 94 12.63 3.48 23.23
CA GLN A 94 13.49 2.32 22.97
C GLN A 94 14.25 2.49 21.64
N ALA A 95 13.58 2.92 20.58
CA ALA A 95 14.22 3.20 19.29
C ALA A 95 15.32 4.27 19.40
N ARG A 96 15.12 5.32 20.22
CA ARG A 96 16.14 6.34 20.50
C ARG A 96 17.35 5.77 21.24
N ALA A 97 17.12 4.83 22.17
CA ALA A 97 18.21 4.16 22.88
C ALA A 97 19.04 3.29 21.93
N GLU A 98 18.41 2.50 21.07
CA GLU A 98 19.09 1.69 20.04
C GLU A 98 19.85 2.58 19.05
N LEU A 99 19.25 3.69 18.60
CA LEU A 99 19.89 4.68 17.74
C LEU A 99 21.19 5.23 18.35
N LYS A 100 21.19 5.51 19.66
CA LYS A 100 22.37 5.97 20.39
C LYS A 100 23.47 4.91 20.47
N GLN A 101 23.11 3.64 20.55
CA GLN A 101 24.10 2.54 20.52
C GLN A 101 24.78 2.42 19.15
N LEU A 102 24.03 2.61 18.06
CA LEU A 102 24.58 2.58 16.70
C LEU A 102 25.47 3.79 16.38
N ALA A 103 25.29 4.91 17.07
CA ALA A 103 26.08 6.12 16.89
C ALA A 103 27.43 6.10 17.62
N ARG A 104 27.71 5.04 18.39
CA ARG A 104 28.94 4.87 19.17
C ARG A 104 30.02 4.16 18.36
#